data_AF-A0A7G3ZBJ2-F1
#
_entry.id   AF-A0A7G3ZBJ2-F1
#
_cell.length_a   1.000
_cell.length_b   1.000
_cell.length_c   1.000
_cell.angle_alpha   90.00
_cell.angle_beta   90.00
_cell.angle_gamma   90.00
#
_symmetry.space_group_name_H-M   'P 1'
#
loop_
_entity.id
_entity.type
_entity.pdbx_description
1 polymer ?
#
loop_
_entity_poly.entity_id
_entity_poly.type
_entity_poly.pdbx_seq_one_letter_code
_entity_poly.pdbx_strand_id
1 'polypeptide(L)'
;MQHLRSLPRTSATIGLRFIRNMSELTAARSADDAGGYSRRNGAKNQSITKPISLDETSGEVLVRKATGKTKVRKGQSDEEYQNQLYQHFQVEGGPKRTEIGWMDNVQPMDLLKDPNEHFEVKLTRQKLSDFCRRLYYHRDYAKCAELCDELVERYQPLNKKNKIAREIQELEFMAESSRRVLRIDGLNENLSNVHV
;
A
#
# COMPACT_ATOMS: atom_id res chain seq x y z
N MET A 1 -45.90 -11.85 30.02
CA MET A 1 -45.68 -12.13 31.46
C MET A 1 -44.50 -13.09 31.56
N GLN A 2 -43.34 -12.56 31.96
CA GLN A 2 -42.68 -12.90 33.23
C GLN A 2 -42.32 -14.39 33.37
N HIS A 3 -41.03 -14.71 33.17
CA HIS A 3 -40.13 -15.16 34.24
C HIS A 3 -38.87 -15.79 33.65
N LEU A 4 -37.81 -14.98 33.50
CA LEU A 4 -36.44 -15.51 33.56
C LEU A 4 -35.81 -15.00 34.86
N ARG A 5 -35.25 -15.98 35.57
CA ARG A 5 -34.88 -15.95 36.98
C ARG A 5 -33.70 -15.01 37.21
N SER A 6 -33.85 -14.17 38.22
CA SER A 6 -32.79 -13.43 38.89
C SER A 6 -32.01 -14.34 39.85
N LEU A 7 -30.78 -13.90 40.17
CA LEU A 7 -30.05 -13.93 41.46
C LEU A 7 -28.54 -14.12 41.19
N PRO A 8 -27.61 -13.64 42.05
CA PRO A 8 -27.62 -12.42 42.86
C PRO A 8 -26.34 -11.57 42.67
N ARG A 9 -26.44 -10.29 43.04
CA ARG A 9 -25.30 -9.38 43.28
C ARG A 9 -24.62 -9.76 44.60
N THR A 10 -23.29 -9.84 44.60
CA THR A 10 -22.47 -9.77 45.82
C THR A 10 -21.44 -8.67 45.68
N SER A 11 -21.64 -7.60 46.46
CA SER A 11 -20.62 -6.64 46.84
C SER A 11 -19.62 -7.29 47.80
N ALA A 12 -18.33 -7.10 47.57
CA ALA A 12 -17.29 -7.12 48.62
C ALA A 12 -16.04 -6.40 48.05
N THR A 13 -15.82 -5.15 48.44
CA THR A 13 -14.86 -4.73 49.49
C THR A 13 -13.51 -4.34 48.89
N ILE A 14 -13.29 -3.03 48.91
CA ILE A 14 -12.01 -2.34 48.69
C ILE A 14 -10.97 -2.88 49.67
N GLY A 15 -9.89 -3.46 49.13
CA GLY A 15 -8.69 -3.82 49.87
C GLY A 15 -7.48 -3.12 49.26
N LEU A 16 -7.10 -1.99 49.86
CA LEU A 16 -5.79 -1.38 49.67
C LEU A 16 -4.69 -2.33 50.18
N ARG A 17 -3.48 -2.14 49.61
CA ARG A 17 -2.15 -2.66 49.99
C ARG A 17 -1.71 -3.93 49.24
N PHE A 18 -0.81 -3.74 48.28
CA PHE A 18 0.58 -4.14 48.50
C PHE A 18 1.51 -3.39 47.55
N ILE A 19 2.30 -2.47 48.11
CA ILE A 19 3.52 -1.95 47.49
C ILE A 19 4.46 -3.14 47.41
N ARG A 20 4.79 -3.63 46.21
CA ARG A 20 5.88 -4.58 46.04
C ARG A 20 7.09 -3.84 45.50
N ASN A 21 8.12 -3.77 46.35
CA ASN A 21 9.41 -3.16 46.12
C ASN A 21 10.00 -3.55 44.76
N MET A 22 10.35 -2.52 43.98
CA MET A 22 11.27 -2.57 42.83
C MET A 22 12.72 -2.61 43.35
N SER A 23 13.12 -3.74 43.92
CA SER A 23 14.52 -4.05 44.22
C SER A 23 14.66 -5.55 44.33
N GLU A 24 15.64 -6.12 43.63
CA GLU A 24 15.94 -7.56 43.46
C GLU A 24 15.28 -8.25 42.25
N LEU A 25 15.63 -7.78 41.06
CA LEU A 25 15.90 -8.69 39.94
C LEU A 25 17.42 -8.86 39.88
N THR A 26 17.91 -9.82 40.66
CA THR A 26 19.27 -10.33 40.52
C THR A 26 19.41 -10.94 39.13
N ALA A 27 20.11 -10.23 38.25
CA ALA A 27 20.52 -10.74 36.95
C ALA A 27 21.29 -12.05 37.18
N ALA A 28 20.73 -13.16 36.69
CA ALA A 28 21.40 -14.45 36.70
C ALA A 28 22.66 -14.37 35.83
N ARG A 29 23.78 -14.05 36.47
CA ARG A 29 25.14 -14.25 35.96
C ARG A 29 25.49 -15.73 36.14
N SER A 30 25.13 -16.55 35.16
CA SER A 30 25.91 -17.73 34.72
C SER A 30 25.15 -18.45 33.62
N ALA A 31 25.88 -18.77 32.56
CA ALA A 31 25.44 -19.72 31.56
C ALA A 31 25.45 -21.11 32.20
N ASP A 32 24.35 -21.48 32.86
CA ASP A 32 24.12 -22.86 33.25
C ASP A 32 23.50 -23.61 32.08
N ASP A 33 24.36 -24.41 31.45
CA ASP A 33 24.03 -25.41 30.44
C ASP A 33 23.31 -26.58 31.14
N ALA A 34 22.02 -26.42 31.43
CA ALA A 34 21.22 -27.46 32.09
C ALA A 34 19.73 -27.37 31.72
N GLY A 35 19.30 -28.12 30.70
CA GLY A 35 17.87 -28.35 30.48
C GLY A 35 17.43 -28.75 29.06
N GLY A 36 17.77 -29.98 28.65
CA GLY A 36 16.94 -30.82 27.75
C GLY A 36 16.33 -30.19 26.49
N TYR A 37 17.13 -29.97 25.44
CA TYR A 37 16.57 -29.87 24.08
C TYR A 37 16.04 -31.23 23.64
N SER A 38 14.71 -31.35 23.49
CA SER A 38 14.06 -32.48 22.83
C SER A 38 14.70 -32.70 21.46
N ARG A 39 15.43 -33.82 21.34
CA ARG A 39 16.11 -34.24 20.11
C ARG A 39 15.09 -34.77 19.10
N ARG A 40 14.36 -33.87 18.44
CA ARG A 40 13.84 -34.12 17.08
C ARG A 40 14.44 -33.07 16.14
N ASN A 41 15.77 -33.09 16.06
CA ASN A 41 16.58 -32.27 15.17
C ASN A 41 17.01 -33.12 13.97
N GLY A 42 16.69 -32.67 12.75
CA GLY A 42 16.96 -33.44 11.53
C GLY A 42 17.01 -32.61 10.23
N ALA A 43 17.17 -31.30 10.29
CA ALA A 43 17.41 -30.46 9.10
C ALA A 43 18.69 -29.63 9.26
N LYS A 44 19.51 -29.59 8.21
CA LYS A 44 20.73 -28.77 8.11
C LYS A 44 20.36 -27.29 8.32
N ASN A 45 21.10 -26.57 9.18
CA ASN A 45 20.91 -25.16 9.58
C ASN A 45 19.84 -24.87 10.66
N GLN A 46 19.85 -25.56 11.80
CA GLN A 46 19.15 -25.08 12.99
C GLN A 46 20.13 -24.72 14.12
N SER A 47 20.55 -23.46 14.15
CA SER A 47 20.87 -22.77 15.40
C SER A 47 20.00 -21.51 15.48
N ILE A 48 18.74 -21.68 15.85
CA ILE A 48 17.92 -20.55 16.33
C ILE A 48 18.36 -20.28 17.77
N THR A 49 19.57 -19.75 17.92
CA THR A 49 19.93 -19.02 19.15
C THR A 49 19.18 -17.70 19.09
N LYS A 50 18.34 -17.44 20.10
CA LYS A 50 17.72 -16.12 20.27
C LYS A 50 18.82 -15.06 20.18
N PRO A 51 18.61 -13.96 19.43
CA PRO A 51 19.58 -12.88 19.35
C PRO A 51 19.92 -12.41 20.77
N ILE A 52 21.22 -12.27 21.06
CA ILE A 52 21.70 -11.70 22.32
C ILE A 52 21.85 -10.21 22.06
N SER A 53 21.03 -9.40 22.74
CA SER A 53 21.20 -7.95 22.77
C SER A 53 22.51 -7.62 23.47
N LEU A 54 23.39 -6.88 22.79
CA LEU A 54 24.69 -6.49 23.33
C LEU A 54 24.58 -5.21 24.16
N ASP A 55 23.66 -4.33 23.79
CA ASP A 55 23.43 -3.06 24.44
C ASP A 55 21.95 -2.67 24.29
N GLU A 56 21.30 -2.37 25.42
CA GLU A 56 19.89 -1.99 25.47
C GLU A 56 19.65 -0.59 24.88
N THR A 57 20.66 0.28 24.90
CA THR A 57 20.55 1.68 24.42
C THR A 57 20.73 1.83 22.90
N SER A 58 21.70 1.14 22.30
CA SER A 58 21.92 1.18 20.84
C SER A 58 21.09 0.16 20.06
N GLY A 59 20.48 -0.81 20.75
CA GLY A 59 19.73 -1.90 20.12
C GLY A 59 20.60 -2.88 19.33
N GLU A 60 21.92 -2.89 19.56
CA GLU A 60 22.86 -3.75 18.85
C GLU A 60 22.66 -5.22 19.18
N VAL A 61 22.70 -6.07 18.15
CA VAL A 61 22.39 -7.50 18.28
C VAL A 61 23.54 -8.36 17.77
N LEU A 62 23.97 -9.32 18.59
CA LEU A 62 24.89 -10.36 18.17
C LEU A 62 24.14 -11.49 17.48
N VAL A 63 24.45 -11.73 16.20
CA VAL A 63 23.85 -12.82 15.42
C VAL A 63 24.93 -13.84 15.06
N ARG A 64 24.69 -15.12 15.40
CA ARG A 64 25.52 -16.23 14.92
C ARG A 64 25.13 -16.59 13.49
N LYS A 65 26.10 -16.61 12.58
CA LYS A 65 25.91 -17.07 11.20
C LYS A 65 25.89 -18.60 11.15
N ALA A 66 25.32 -19.15 10.07
CA ALA A 66 25.36 -20.59 9.79
C ALA A 66 26.78 -21.18 9.73
N THR A 67 27.80 -20.34 9.45
CA THR A 67 29.22 -20.72 9.45
C THR A 67 29.88 -20.72 10.83
N GLY A 68 29.11 -20.51 11.90
CA GLY A 68 29.59 -20.46 13.28
C GLY A 68 30.22 -19.12 13.72
N LYS A 69 30.52 -18.21 12.77
CA LYS A 69 31.05 -16.87 13.08
C LYS A 69 29.97 -15.95 13.64
N THR A 70 30.28 -15.19 14.69
CA THR A 70 29.42 -14.13 15.23
C THR A 70 29.57 -12.84 14.43
N LYS A 71 28.47 -12.11 14.22
CA LYS A 71 28.46 -10.79 13.60
C LYS A 71 27.55 -9.86 14.40
N VAL A 72 28.07 -8.67 14.74
CA VAL A 72 27.26 -7.58 15.28
C VAL A 72 26.44 -6.97 14.15
N ARG A 73 25.14 -6.82 14.38
CA ARG A 73 24.24 -6.07 13.51
C ARG A 73 24.00 -4.71 14.14
N LYS A 74 24.05 -3.67 13.32
CA LYS A 74 23.73 -2.31 13.75
C LYS A 74 22.31 -2.33 14.32
N GLY A 75 22.19 -1.91 15.57
CA GLY A 75 20.90 -1.66 16.18
C GLY A 75 20.26 -0.41 15.61
N GLN A 76 18.96 -0.27 15.87
CA GLN A 76 18.25 0.97 15.67
C GLN A 76 18.00 1.54 17.06
N SER A 77 18.40 2.79 17.31
CA SER A 77 18.10 3.42 18.60
C SER A 77 16.61 3.75 18.70
N ASP A 78 16.11 3.87 19.94
CA ASP A 78 14.73 4.28 20.18
C ASP A 78 14.41 5.63 19.54
N GLU A 79 15.36 6.58 19.57
CA GLU A 79 15.21 7.88 18.92
C GLU A 79 15.08 7.77 17.40
N GLU A 80 15.91 6.93 16.76
CA GLU A 80 15.83 6.68 15.31
C GLU A 80 14.50 6.03 14.93
N TYR A 81 13.99 5.12 15.77
CA TYR A 81 12.70 4.47 15.56
C TYR A 81 11.54 5.46 15.72
N GLN A 82 11.54 6.27 16.79
CA GLN A 82 10.51 7.29 17.00
C GLN A 82 10.50 8.33 15.89
N ASN A 83 11.68 8.73 15.40
CA ASN A 83 11.76 9.66 14.27
C ASN A 83 11.19 9.03 12.98
N GLN A 84 11.45 7.75 12.71
CA GLN A 84 10.85 7.06 11.57
C GLN A 84 9.32 6.97 11.67
N LEU A 85 8.78 6.69 12.87
CA LEU A 85 7.34 6.71 13.10
C LEU A 85 6.75 8.10 12.88
N TYR A 86 7.41 9.14 13.40
CA TYR A 86 6.99 10.52 13.19
C TYR A 86 6.97 10.89 11.70
N GLN A 87 8.04 10.59 10.96
CA GLN A 87 8.10 10.83 9.52
C GLN A 87 6.99 10.08 8.79
N HIS A 88 6.80 8.79 9.08
CA HIS A 88 5.80 7.97 8.41
C HIS A 88 4.36 8.43 8.68
N PHE A 89 4.01 8.71 9.93
CA PHE A 89 2.62 8.98 10.32
C PHE A 89 2.24 10.46 10.32
N GLN A 90 3.17 11.37 10.60
CA GLN A 90 2.87 12.79 10.78
C GLN A 90 3.34 13.66 9.61
N VAL A 91 4.42 13.27 8.93
CA VAL A 91 4.99 14.09 7.84
C VAL A 91 4.55 13.57 6.46
N GLU A 92 4.86 12.32 6.14
CA GLU A 92 4.68 11.76 4.80
C GLU A 92 3.30 11.09 4.63
N GLY A 93 2.70 10.61 5.73
CA GLY A 93 1.40 9.94 5.73
C GLY A 93 1.39 8.53 5.13
N GLY A 94 2.57 7.97 4.84
CA GLY A 94 2.75 6.64 4.27
C GLY A 94 2.18 6.46 2.85
N PRO A 95 2.22 5.23 2.31
CA PRO A 95 1.65 4.94 1.00
C PRO A 95 0.13 5.12 1.01
N LYS A 96 -0.39 5.99 0.13
CA LYS A 96 -1.83 6.15 -0.04
C LYS A 96 -2.41 4.89 -0.68
N ARG A 97 -3.43 4.32 -0.05
CA ARG A 97 -4.21 3.22 -0.62
C ARG A 97 -5.39 3.79 -1.40
N THR A 98 -5.45 3.50 -2.68
CA THR A 98 -6.63 3.79 -3.50
C THR A 98 -7.75 2.81 -3.18
N GLU A 99 -8.97 3.30 -3.03
CA GLU A 99 -10.15 2.47 -2.80
C GLU A 99 -10.51 1.62 -4.03
N ILE A 100 -11.15 0.49 -3.78
CA ILE A 100 -11.65 -0.38 -4.86
C ILE A 100 -12.77 0.37 -5.60
N GLY A 101 -12.70 0.42 -6.93
CA GLY A 101 -13.69 1.12 -7.74
C GLY A 101 -13.54 2.64 -7.74
N TRP A 102 -12.44 3.20 -7.21
CA TRP A 102 -12.22 4.65 -7.19
C TRP A 102 -12.38 5.32 -8.57
N MET A 103 -11.91 4.67 -9.65
CA MET A 103 -12.03 5.20 -11.02
C MET A 103 -13.47 5.22 -11.54
N ASP A 104 -14.42 4.52 -10.91
CA ASP A 104 -15.83 4.55 -11.29
C ASP A 104 -16.55 5.79 -10.76
N ASN A 105 -16.05 6.33 -9.65
CA ASN A 105 -16.67 7.45 -8.94
C ASN A 105 -16.08 8.81 -9.34
N VAL A 106 -15.06 8.82 -10.20
CA VAL A 106 -14.32 10.03 -10.57
C VAL A 106 -14.49 10.33 -12.06
N GLN A 107 -14.89 11.56 -12.37
CA GLN A 107 -14.94 12.03 -13.75
C GLN A 107 -13.53 12.44 -14.22
N PRO A 108 -13.01 11.85 -15.30
CA PRO A 108 -11.64 12.09 -15.74
C PRO A 108 -11.41 13.54 -16.22
N MET A 109 -12.43 14.19 -16.77
CA MET A 109 -12.34 15.59 -17.21
C MET A 109 -12.17 16.58 -16.05
N ASP A 110 -12.61 16.23 -14.85
CA ASP A 110 -12.43 17.08 -13.67
C ASP A 110 -11.00 16.99 -13.13
N LEU A 111 -10.37 15.82 -13.24
CA LEU A 111 -8.95 15.63 -12.89
C LEU A 111 -8.02 16.47 -13.77
N LEU A 112 -8.41 16.76 -15.02
CA LEU A 112 -7.65 17.63 -15.90
C LEU A 112 -7.63 19.09 -15.46
N LYS A 113 -8.55 19.48 -14.57
CA LYS A 113 -8.67 20.85 -14.03
C LYS A 113 -8.03 20.99 -12.65
N ASP A 114 -7.66 19.88 -12.02
CA ASP A 114 -7.06 19.89 -10.68
C ASP A 114 -5.65 20.50 -10.73
N PRO A 115 -5.37 21.61 -10.01
CA PRO A 115 -4.05 22.23 -9.99
C PRO A 115 -2.96 21.32 -9.40
N ASN A 116 -3.33 20.28 -8.65
CA ASN A 116 -2.38 19.33 -8.06
C ASN A 116 -1.92 18.23 -9.04
N GLU A 117 -2.57 18.09 -10.19
CA GLU A 117 -2.22 17.07 -11.18
C GLU A 117 -1.14 17.59 -12.13
N HIS A 118 0.08 17.11 -11.92
CA HIS A 118 1.23 17.46 -12.76
C HIS A 118 1.44 16.42 -13.87
N PHE A 119 1.12 16.80 -15.12
CA PHE A 119 1.27 15.93 -16.30
C PHE A 119 2.71 15.53 -16.64
N GLU A 120 3.72 16.22 -16.08
CA GLU A 120 5.12 15.79 -16.21
C GLU A 120 5.40 14.47 -15.48
N VAL A 121 4.61 14.15 -14.46
CA VAL A 121 4.73 12.93 -13.68
C VAL A 121 4.17 11.75 -14.46
N LYS A 122 5.00 10.73 -14.69
CA LYS A 122 4.63 9.51 -15.43
C LYS A 122 3.40 8.82 -14.82
N LEU A 123 3.33 8.75 -13.49
CA LEU A 123 2.22 8.11 -12.79
C LEU A 123 0.87 8.81 -13.09
N THR A 124 0.84 10.14 -13.08
CA THR A 124 -0.34 10.93 -13.45
C THR A 124 -0.76 10.64 -14.88
N ARG A 125 0.19 10.58 -15.82
CA ARG A 125 -0.13 10.28 -17.22
C ARG A 125 -0.70 8.88 -17.39
N GLN A 126 -0.08 7.89 -16.76
CA GLN A 126 -0.54 6.50 -16.81
C GLN A 126 -1.96 6.37 -16.23
N LYS A 127 -2.23 7.03 -15.10
CA LYS A 127 -3.56 7.09 -14.48
C LYS A 127 -4.61 7.63 -15.45
N LEU A 128 -4.31 8.71 -16.17
CA LEU A 128 -5.22 9.30 -17.16
C LEU A 128 -5.42 8.38 -18.38
N SER A 129 -4.36 7.74 -18.87
CA SER A 129 -4.46 6.73 -19.93
C SER A 129 -5.33 5.53 -19.51
N ASP A 130 -5.29 5.14 -18.23
CA ASP A 130 -6.12 4.06 -17.71
C ASP A 130 -7.61 4.46 -17.67
N PHE A 131 -7.95 5.74 -17.46
CA PHE A 131 -9.32 6.22 -17.63
C PHE A 131 -9.81 6.07 -19.07
N CYS A 132 -9.00 6.41 -20.07
CA CYS A 132 -9.35 6.20 -21.48
C CYS A 132 -9.64 4.72 -21.77
N ARG A 133 -8.75 3.82 -21.34
CA ARG A 133 -8.93 2.37 -21.50
C ARG A 133 -10.22 1.91 -20.85
N ARG A 134 -10.50 2.38 -19.63
CA ARG A 134 -11.73 2.04 -18.91
C ARG A 134 -12.99 2.47 -19.65
N LEU A 135 -13.04 3.73 -20.14
CA LEU A 135 -14.15 4.23 -20.96
C LEU A 135 -14.34 3.39 -22.22
N TYR A 136 -13.24 3.03 -22.89
CA TYR A 136 -13.28 2.15 -24.06
C TYR A 136 -13.88 0.77 -23.73
N TYR A 137 -13.48 0.15 -22.62
CA TYR A 137 -14.04 -1.13 -22.18
C TYR A 137 -15.52 -1.05 -21.81
N HIS A 138 -15.96 0.06 -21.21
CA HIS A 138 -17.38 0.32 -20.95
C HIS A 138 -18.19 0.69 -22.20
N ARG A 139 -17.54 0.77 -23.37
CA ARG A 139 -18.15 1.17 -24.64
C ARG A 139 -18.64 2.62 -24.68
N ASP A 140 -18.16 3.46 -23.77
CA ASP A 140 -18.38 4.90 -23.78
C ASP A 140 -17.41 5.56 -24.79
N TYR A 141 -17.52 5.17 -26.06
CA TYR A 141 -16.56 5.54 -27.11
C TYR A 141 -16.52 7.06 -27.38
N ALA A 142 -17.65 7.76 -27.20
CA ALA A 142 -17.72 9.21 -27.36
C ALA A 142 -16.83 9.92 -26.33
N LYS A 143 -17.02 9.61 -25.05
CA LYS A 143 -16.21 10.16 -23.95
C LYS A 143 -14.75 9.71 -24.03
N CYS A 144 -14.51 8.47 -24.47
CA CYS A 144 -13.16 7.96 -24.67
C CYS A 144 -12.40 8.79 -25.70
N ALA A 145 -13.02 9.06 -26.86
CA ALA A 145 -12.40 9.85 -27.92
C ALA A 145 -12.11 11.28 -27.46
N GLU A 146 -13.10 11.92 -26.83
CA GLU A 146 -12.97 13.28 -26.27
C GLU A 146 -11.81 13.38 -25.28
N LEU A 147 -11.75 12.47 -24.31
CA LEU A 147 -10.68 12.45 -23.31
C LEU A 147 -9.31 12.20 -23.95
N CYS A 148 -9.21 11.30 -24.92
CA CYS A 148 -7.95 11.05 -25.62
C CYS A 148 -7.47 12.29 -26.38
N ASP A 149 -8.35 13.01 -27.07
CA ASP A 149 -7.99 14.21 -27.84
C ASP A 149 -7.47 15.32 -26.91
N GLU A 150 -8.15 15.56 -25.78
CA GLU A 150 -7.71 16.50 -24.73
C GLU A 150 -6.34 16.14 -24.14
N LEU A 151 -6.10 14.85 -23.87
CA LEU A 151 -4.82 14.39 -23.34
C LEU A 151 -3.70 14.53 -24.36
N VAL A 152 -3.96 14.25 -25.64
CA VAL A 152 -2.98 14.45 -26.71
C VAL A 152 -2.57 15.91 -26.78
N GLU A 153 -3.53 16.84 -26.80
CA GLU A 153 -3.24 18.29 -26.85
C GLU A 153 -2.33 18.73 -25.68
N ARG A 154 -2.61 18.26 -24.47
CA ARG A 154 -1.82 18.56 -23.26
C ARG A 154 -0.45 17.89 -23.27
N TYR A 155 -0.30 16.72 -23.89
CA TYR A 155 0.95 15.96 -23.90
C TYR A 155 1.90 16.41 -25.00
N GLN A 156 1.41 16.93 -26.13
CA GLN A 156 2.25 17.45 -27.21
C GLN A 156 3.36 18.41 -26.74
N PRO A 157 3.09 19.47 -25.94
CA PRO A 157 4.15 20.37 -25.46
C PRO A 157 5.14 19.71 -24.49
N LEU A 158 4.75 18.61 -23.85
CA LEU A 158 5.61 17.86 -22.92
C LEU A 158 6.56 16.90 -23.65
N ASN A 159 6.32 16.63 -24.94
CA ASN A 159 7.08 15.67 -25.72
C ASN A 159 8.45 16.19 -26.19
N LYS A 160 9.30 16.53 -25.23
CA LYS A 160 10.69 16.93 -25.48
C LYS A 160 11.50 15.70 -25.91
N LYS A 161 12.11 15.75 -27.09
CA LYS A 161 12.96 14.68 -27.66
C LYS A 161 12.25 13.32 -27.76
N ASN A 162 10.97 13.30 -28.13
CA ASN A 162 10.19 12.06 -28.31
C ASN A 162 10.09 11.16 -27.06
N LYS A 163 10.30 11.70 -25.86
CA LYS A 163 10.31 10.92 -24.62
C LYS A 163 8.97 10.25 -24.31
N ILE A 164 7.86 10.87 -24.71
CA ILE A 164 6.49 10.38 -24.48
C ILE A 164 5.74 10.11 -25.79
N ALA A 165 6.45 10.05 -26.91
CA ALA A 165 5.85 9.85 -28.23
C ALA A 165 5.00 8.57 -28.30
N ARG A 166 5.44 7.50 -27.64
CA ARG A 166 4.68 6.25 -27.54
C ARG A 166 3.34 6.44 -26.80
N GLU A 167 3.35 7.17 -25.70
CA GLU A 167 2.12 7.42 -24.91
C GLU A 167 1.11 8.22 -25.75
N ILE A 168 1.59 9.20 -26.53
CA ILE A 168 0.75 9.99 -27.46
C ILE A 168 0.18 9.12 -28.58
N GLN A 169 1.01 8.29 -29.22
CA GLN A 169 0.56 7.37 -30.28
C GLN A 169 -0.51 6.38 -29.79
N GLU A 170 -0.37 5.87 -28.56
CA GLU A 170 -1.39 5.00 -27.96
C GLU A 170 -2.72 5.73 -27.75
N LEU A 171 -2.70 7.00 -27.34
CA LEU A 171 -3.90 7.83 -27.20
C LEU A 171 -4.55 8.14 -28.56
N GLU A 172 -3.75 8.52 -29.56
CA GLU A 172 -4.23 8.79 -30.92
C GLU A 172 -4.90 7.54 -31.53
N PHE A 173 -4.27 6.38 -31.40
CA PHE A 173 -4.82 5.11 -31.86
C PHE A 173 -6.14 4.76 -31.18
N MET A 174 -6.24 4.98 -29.87
CA MET A 174 -7.45 4.70 -29.10
C MET A 174 -8.59 5.67 -29.43
N ALA A 175 -8.28 6.94 -29.66
CA ALA A 175 -9.23 7.94 -30.14
C ALA A 175 -9.76 7.58 -31.54
N GLU A 176 -8.88 7.22 -32.47
CA GLU A 176 -9.26 6.80 -33.81
C GLU A 176 -10.12 5.54 -33.80
N SER A 177 -9.72 4.55 -32.99
CA SER A 177 -10.47 3.30 -32.82
C SER A 177 -11.87 3.56 -32.27
N SER A 178 -12.01 4.43 -31.27
CA SER A 178 -13.30 4.83 -30.69
C SER A 178 -14.19 5.52 -31.72
N ARG A 179 -13.62 6.47 -32.49
CA ARG A 179 -14.33 7.16 -33.58
C ARG A 179 -14.74 6.22 -34.72
N ARG A 180 -13.98 5.16 -34.97
CA ARG A 180 -14.34 4.14 -35.96
C ARG A 180 -15.57 3.37 -35.54
N VAL A 181 -15.64 2.96 -34.28
CA VAL A 181 -16.81 2.24 -33.73
C VAL A 181 -18.05 3.12 -33.78
N LEU A 182 -17.98 4.37 -33.31
CA LEU A 182 -19.11 5.32 -33.37
C LEU A 182 -19.66 5.53 -34.79
N ARG A 183 -18.79 5.57 -35.80
CA ARG A 183 -19.22 5.68 -37.20
C ARG A 183 -19.98 4.43 -37.66
N ILE A 184 -19.55 3.25 -37.25
CA ILE A 184 -20.22 1.98 -37.59
C ILE A 184 -21.59 1.92 -36.89
N ASP A 185 -21.66 2.26 -35.61
CA ASP A 185 -22.89 2.23 -34.85
C ASP A 185 -23.93 3.21 -35.42
N GLY A 186 -23.51 4.44 -35.76
CA GLY A 186 -24.38 5.40 -36.42
C GLY A 186 -24.86 4.96 -37.81
N LEU A 187 -24.05 4.21 -38.58
CA LEU A 187 -24.49 3.63 -39.86
C LEU A 187 -25.53 2.52 -39.65
N ASN A 188 -25.35 1.69 -38.62
CA ASN A 188 -26.29 0.60 -38.30
C ASN A 188 -27.65 1.14 -37.84
N GLU A 189 -27.68 2.17 -37.01
CA GLU A 189 -28.92 2.84 -36.60
C GLU A 189 -29.69 3.41 -37.80
N ASN A 190 -28.98 4.08 -38.71
CA ASN A 190 -29.60 4.61 -39.94
C ASN A 190 -30.18 3.51 -40.84
N LEU A 191 -29.50 2.36 -40.98
CA LEU A 191 -30.01 1.22 -41.75
C LEU A 191 -31.28 0.61 -41.13
N SER A 192 -31.36 0.54 -39.79
CA SER A 192 -32.56 0.04 -39.10
C SER A 192 -33.77 0.96 -39.26
N ASN A 193 -33.55 2.27 -39.40
CA ASN A 193 -34.62 3.26 -39.59
C ASN A 193 -35.16 3.31 -41.03
N VAL A 194 -34.47 2.70 -42.00
CA VAL A 194 -34.90 2.66 -43.42
C VAL A 194 -35.86 1.49 -43.70
N HIS A 195 -36.00 0.54 -42.77
CA HIS A 195 -36.87 -0.64 -42.91
C HIS A 195 -38.23 -0.52 -42.17
N VAL A 196 -38.65 0.71 -41.84
CA VAL A 196 -39.99 1.04 -41.32
C VAL A 196 -40.69 1.97 -42.29
#